data_AF-A0A9E4CDY6-F1
#
_entry.id   AF-A0A9E4CDY6-F1
#
_cell.length_a   1.000
_cell.length_b   1.000
_cell.length_c   1.000
_cell.angle_alpha   90.00
_cell.angle_beta   90.00
_cell.angle_gamma   90.00
#
_symmetry.space_group_name_H-M   'P 1'
#
loop_
_entity.id
_entity.type
_entity.pdbx_description
1 polymer ?
#
loop_
_entity_poly.entity_id
_entity_poly.type
_entity_poly.pdbx_seq_one_letter_code
_entity_poly.pdbx_strand_id
1 'polypeptide(L)'
;MRSLESYTIVGLISSLYAVCLNTDPGKKFTEQHTWATVCVGTGLVLAVLRLSIPKEHWVKLLTAFTVAGFPMVARSLYNKSVREMQHNEASY
;
A
#
# COMPACT_ATOMS: atom_id res chain seq x y z
N MET A 1 -21.18 12.63 -13.92
CA MET A 1 -20.72 11.49 -14.73
C MET A 1 -19.20 11.23 -14.65
N ARG A 2 -18.32 12.23 -14.49
CA ARG A 2 -16.84 12.04 -14.38
C ARG A 2 -16.36 11.17 -13.20
N SER A 3 -17.13 11.08 -12.12
CA SER A 3 -16.73 10.35 -10.92
C SER A 3 -16.70 8.84 -11.15
N LEU A 4 -17.66 8.28 -11.91
CA LEU A 4 -17.77 6.84 -12.13
C LEU A 4 -16.57 6.30 -12.93
N GLU A 5 -16.18 7.01 -13.99
CA GLU A 5 -15.04 6.66 -14.85
C GLU A 5 -13.72 6.61 -14.06
N SER A 6 -13.55 7.54 -13.11
CA SER A 6 -12.36 7.60 -12.25
C SER A 6 -12.24 6.35 -11.37
N TYR A 7 -13.36 5.85 -10.82
CA TYR A 7 -13.36 4.63 -10.01
C TYR A 7 -13.09 3.39 -10.84
N THR A 8 -13.60 3.31 -12.07
CA THR A 8 -13.32 2.19 -12.99
C THR A 8 -11.85 2.14 -13.37
N ILE A 9 -11.22 3.30 -13.63
CA ILE A 9 -9.79 3.40 -13.94
C ILE A 9 -8.94 2.98 -12.75
N VAL A 10 -9.29 3.41 -11.52
CA VAL A 10 -8.60 2.93 -10.30
C VAL A 10 -8.71 1.42 -10.18
N GLY A 11 -9.90 0.86 -10.35
CA GLY A 11 -10.12 -0.60 -10.28
C GLY A 11 -9.26 -1.37 -11.28
N LEU A 12 -9.17 -0.87 -12.52
CA LEU A 12 -8.33 -1.47 -13.58
C LEU A 12 -6.84 -1.38 -13.24
N ILE A 13 -6.35 -0.20 -12.84
CA ILE A 13 -4.94 0.01 -12.49
C ILE A 13 -4.55 -0.82 -11.26
N SER A 14 -5.41 -0.87 -10.24
CA SER A 14 -5.19 -1.70 -9.05
C SER A 14 -5.17 -3.18 -9.38
N SER A 15 -6.04 -3.64 -10.29
CA SER A 15 -6.06 -5.04 -10.73
C SER A 15 -4.79 -5.40 -11.51
N LEU A 16 -4.36 -4.53 -12.44
CA LEU A 16 -3.11 -4.68 -13.18
C LEU A 16 -1.89 -4.68 -12.24
N TYR A 17 -1.87 -3.79 -11.25
CA TYR A 17 -0.83 -3.73 -10.23
C TYR A 17 -0.78 -5.02 -9.39
N ALA A 18 -1.93 -5.55 -8.99
CA ALA A 18 -2.03 -6.82 -8.26
C ALA A 18 -1.53 -8.00 -9.11
N VAL A 19 -1.84 -8.05 -10.40
CA VAL A 19 -1.33 -9.08 -11.32
C VAL A 19 0.20 -8.99 -11.45
N CYS A 20 0.75 -7.77 -11.58
CA CYS A 20 2.20 -7.56 -11.58
C CYS A 20 2.87 -8.04 -10.28
N LEU A 21 2.27 -7.77 -9.12
CA LEU A 21 2.75 -8.24 -7.82
C LEU A 21 2.70 -9.77 -7.67
N ASN A 22 1.83 -10.46 -8.41
CA ASN A 22 1.69 -11.91 -8.34
C ASN A 22 2.76 -12.67 -9.15
N THR A 23 3.59 -11.97 -9.93
CA THR A 23 4.75 -12.57 -10.60
C THR A 23 5.83 -13.00 -9.60
N ASP A 24 6.68 -13.98 -9.93
CA ASP A 24 7.77 -14.47 -9.05
C ASP A 24 8.66 -13.36 -8.44
N PRO A 25 9.15 -12.35 -9.21
CA PRO A 25 9.89 -11.24 -8.61
C PRO A 25 8.99 -10.32 -7.77
N GLY A 26 7.74 -10.13 -8.16
CA GLY A 26 6.74 -9.36 -7.42
C GLY A 26 6.41 -9.99 -6.06
N LYS A 27 6.28 -11.31 -6.00
CA LYS A 27 6.05 -12.06 -4.76
C LYS A 27 7.20 -11.92 -3.79
N LYS A 28 8.45 -12.10 -4.25
CA LYS A 28 9.65 -11.90 -3.41
C LYS A 28 9.71 -10.48 -2.85
N PHE A 29 9.42 -9.47 -3.68
CA PHE A 29 9.41 -8.09 -3.24
C PHE A 29 8.28 -7.82 -2.23
N THR A 30 7.09 -8.38 -2.45
CA THR A 30 5.93 -8.24 -1.56
C THR A 30 6.14 -8.91 -0.21
N GLU A 31 6.77 -10.09 -0.19
CA GLU A 31 7.10 -10.79 1.05
C GLU A 31 8.13 -10.03 1.89
N GLN A 32 9.10 -9.37 1.26
CA GLN A 32 10.13 -8.60 1.96
C GLN A 32 9.69 -7.17 2.33
N HIS A 33 8.78 -6.58 1.54
CA HIS A 33 8.38 -5.18 1.64
C HIS A 33 6.86 -5.01 1.51
N THR A 34 6.09 -5.81 2.25
CA THR A 34 4.61 -5.75 2.22
C THR A 34 4.11 -4.34 2.48
N TRP A 35 4.69 -3.65 3.48
CA TRP A 35 4.37 -2.25 3.77
C TRP A 35 4.59 -1.31 2.58
N ALA A 36 5.63 -1.52 1.78
CA ALA A 36 5.93 -0.67 0.63
C ALA A 36 4.90 -0.87 -0.49
N THR A 37 4.47 -2.10 -0.73
CA THR A 37 3.43 -2.41 -1.73
C THR A 37 2.08 -1.76 -1.38
N VAL A 38 1.73 -1.75 -0.08
CA VAL A 38 0.53 -1.05 0.41
C VAL A 38 0.65 0.46 0.25
N CYS A 39 1.81 1.04 0.57
CA CYS A 39 2.06 2.47 0.36
C CYS A 39 1.95 2.87 -1.13
N VAL A 40 2.52 2.08 -2.04
CA VAL A 40 2.47 2.33 -3.49
C VAL A 40 1.04 2.21 -4.02
N GLY A 41 0.32 1.15 -3.64
CA GLY A 41 -1.09 0.98 -4.03
C GLY A 41 -1.97 2.12 -3.52
N THR A 42 -1.79 2.51 -2.25
CA THR A 42 -2.52 3.63 -1.65
C THR A 42 -2.17 4.96 -2.33
N GLY A 43 -0.90 5.17 -2.67
CA GLY A 43 -0.44 6.34 -3.41
C GLY A 43 -1.07 6.48 -4.80
N LEU A 44 -1.19 5.37 -5.54
CA LEU A 44 -1.88 5.33 -6.83
C LEU A 44 -3.36 5.70 -6.69
N VAL A 45 -4.06 5.14 -5.70
CA VAL A 45 -5.47 5.46 -5.43
C VAL A 45 -5.64 6.93 -5.08
N LEU A 46 -4.76 7.49 -4.23
CA LEU A 46 -4.75 8.90 -3.88
C LEU A 46 -4.47 9.78 -5.11
N ALA A 47 -3.52 9.42 -5.96
CA ALA A 47 -3.20 10.18 -7.16
C ALA A 47 -4.41 10.32 -8.09
N VAL A 48 -5.20 9.26 -8.27
CA VAL A 48 -6.42 9.31 -9.08
C VAL A 48 -7.55 10.05 -8.36
N LEU A 49 -7.72 9.85 -7.04
CA LEU A 49 -8.69 10.60 -6.24
C LEU A 49 -8.45 12.11 -6.28
N ARG A 50 -7.21 12.57 -6.56
CA ARG A 50 -6.88 14.00 -6.67
C ARG A 50 -7.57 14.70 -7.81
N LEU A 51 -7.98 13.95 -8.83
CA LEU A 51 -8.77 14.47 -9.95
C LEU A 51 -10.25 14.63 -9.60
N SER A 52 -10.74 13.93 -8.58
CA SER A 52 -12.16 13.90 -8.20
C SER A 52 -12.50 14.67 -6.93
N ILE A 53 -11.56 14.79 -5.98
CA ILE A 53 -11.79 15.40 -4.67
C ILE A 53 -11.28 16.85 -4.63
N PRO A 54 -12.10 17.82 -4.18
CA PRO A 54 -11.69 19.21 -4.05
C PRO A 54 -10.55 19.39 -3.03
N LYS A 55 -9.70 20.39 -3.29
CA LYS A 55 -8.45 20.63 -2.52
C LYS A 55 -8.71 20.85 -1.02
N GLU A 56 -9.86 21.38 -0.61
CA GLU A 56 -10.13 21.62 0.81
C GLU A 56 -10.23 20.31 1.62
N HIS A 57 -10.55 19.19 0.97
CA HIS A 57 -10.76 17.90 1.65
C HIS A 57 -9.50 17.03 1.67
N TRP A 58 -8.46 17.41 0.91
CA TRP A 58 -7.22 16.65 0.77
C TRP A 58 -6.46 16.47 2.08
N VAL A 59 -6.40 17.51 2.91
CA VAL A 59 -5.67 17.46 4.19
C VAL A 59 -6.32 16.45 5.13
N LYS A 60 -7.66 16.45 5.23
CA LYS A 60 -8.43 15.49 6.05
C LYS A 60 -8.25 14.06 5.56
N LEU A 61 -8.22 13.87 4.24
CA LEU A 61 -8.09 12.56 3.64
C LEU A 61 -6.68 11.98 3.84
N LEU A 62 -5.64 12.80 3.65
CA LEU A 62 -4.26 12.39 3.93
C LEU A 62 -4.02 12.05 5.41
N THR A 63 -4.55 12.87 6.32
CA THR A 63 -4.44 12.59 7.77
C THR A 63 -5.17 11.32 8.15
N ALA A 64 -6.40 11.09 7.66
CA ALA A 64 -7.13 9.85 7.89
C ALA A 64 -6.37 8.63 7.37
N PHE A 65 -5.84 8.67 6.14
CA PHE A 65 -5.04 7.58 5.57
C PHE A 65 -3.75 7.32 6.35
N THR A 66 -3.09 8.38 6.83
CA THR A 66 -1.84 8.27 7.59
C THR A 66 -2.10 7.62 8.95
N VAL A 67 -3.12 8.09 9.67
CA VAL A 67 -3.48 7.56 11.00
C VAL A 67 -3.97 6.11 10.89
N ALA A 68 -4.78 5.80 9.87
CA ALA A 68 -5.27 4.43 9.65
C ALA A 68 -4.17 3.48 9.14
N GLY A 69 -3.23 3.97 8.32
CA GLY A 69 -2.13 3.17 7.75
C GLY A 69 -1.00 2.90 8.73
N PHE A 70 -0.77 3.81 9.70
CA PHE A 70 0.29 3.69 10.71
C PHE A 70 0.32 2.34 11.44
N PRO A 71 -0.79 1.81 12.01
CA PRO A 71 -0.77 0.52 12.70
C PRO A 71 -0.42 -0.65 11.77
N MET A 72 -0.79 -0.59 10.49
CA MET A 72 -0.44 -1.64 9.51
C MET A 72 1.07 -1.66 9.25
N VAL A 73 1.67 -0.48 9.03
CA VAL A 73 3.12 -0.36 8.81
C VAL A 73 3.89 -0.74 10.06
N ALA A 74 3.46 -0.26 11.24
CA ALA A 74 4.07 -0.59 12.53
C ALA A 74 4.05 -2.11 12.78
N ARG A 75 2.91 -2.77 12.56
CA ARG A 75 2.80 -4.23 12.66
C ARG A 75 3.70 -4.95 11.67
N SER A 76 3.80 -4.46 10.43
CA SER A 76 4.68 -5.07 9.42
C SER A 76 6.15 -4.96 9.81
N LEU A 77 6.58 -3.82 10.35
CA LEU A 77 7.96 -3.62 10.82
C LEU A 77 8.27 -4.48 12.04
N TYR A 78 7.34 -4.55 13.00
CA TYR A 78 7.48 -5.40 14.18
C TYR A 78 7.60 -6.89 13.82
N ASN A 79 6.78 -7.39 12.88
CA ASN A 79 6.89 -8.78 12.43
C ASN A 79 8.22 -9.06 11.72
N LYS A 80 8.78 -8.06 11.01
CA LYS A 80 10.09 -8.20 10.38
C LYS A 80 11.20 -8.30 11.43
N SER A 81 11.20 -7.42 12.44
CA SER A 81 12.23 -7.45 13.50
C SER A 81 12.19 -8.75 14.33
N VAL A 82 11.00 -9.28 14.62
CA VAL A 82 10.87 -10.55 15.34
C VAL A 82 11.45 -11.73 14.53
N ARG A 83 11.20 -11.77 13.21
CA ARG A 83 11.77 -12.82 12.33
C ARG A 83 13.30 -12.77 12.27
N GLU A 84 13.88 -11.57 12.26
CA GLU A 84 15.34 -11.39 12.25
C GLU A 84 15.98 -11.89 13.56
N MET A 85 15.34 -11.68 14.71
CA MET A 85 15.82 -12.21 16.00
C MET A 85 15.82 -13.75 16.03
N GLN A 86 14.73 -14.39 15.58
CA GLN A 86 14.65 -15.86 15.57
C GLN A 86 15.68 -16.51 14.63
N HIS A 87 15.99 -15.88 13.50
CA HIS A 87 17.03 -16.36 12.59
C HIS A 87 18.42 -16.28 13.21
N ASN A 88 18.71 -15.23 13.97
CA ASN A 88 19.99 -15.07 14.66
C ASN A 88 20.16 -16.09 15.80
N GLU A 89 19.11 -16.39 16.56
CA GLU A 89 19.18 -17.40 17.63
C GLU A 89 19.37 -18.82 17.09
N ALA A 90 18.78 -19.16 15.93
CA ALA A 90 18.94 -20.48 15.31
C ALA A 90 20.33 -20.70 14.66
N SER A 91 21.17 -19.66 14.57
CA SER A 91 22.52 -19.74 13.99
C SER A 91 23.64 -19.94 15.03
N TYR A 92 23.30 -20.03 16.33
CA TYR A 92 24.20 -20.36 17.44
C TYR A 92 23.95 -21.78 17.94
#